data_AF-A0A3C1X2G2-F1
#
_entry.id   AF-A0A3C1X2G2-F1
#
_cell.length_a   1.000
_cell.length_b   1.000
_cell.length_c   1.000
_cell.angle_alpha   90.00
_cell.angle_beta   90.00
_cell.angle_gamma   90.00
#
_symmetry.space_group_name_H-M   'P 1'
#
loop_
_entity.id
_entity.type
_entity.pdbx_description
1 polymer ?
#
loop_
_entity_poly.entity_id
_entity_poly.type
_entity_poly.pdbx_seq_one_letter_code
_entity_poly.pdbx_strand_id
1 'polypeptide(L)'
;DGDLCDIVETRPNQLVLRIQPQEAISLQFSAKRPGMNYHVQPVSMDFDYEQHFDTVLPEAYERLLLDVIRGDSTLFTRNDELEAAWRFVTPVLRAWEGSSSSPELYAAGTWGPSAADRLISEHRANWRTPR
;
A
#
# COMPACT_ATOMS: atom_id res chain seq x y z
N ASP A 1 -28.35 27.52 10.67
CA ASP A 1 -27.12 27.32 11.46
C ASP A 1 -26.95 25.85 11.79
N GLY A 2 -26.01 25.21 11.12
CA GLY A 2 -25.79 23.77 11.14
C GLY A 2 -25.00 23.43 9.89
N ASP A 3 -23.71 23.75 9.95
CA ASP A 3 -22.79 23.64 8.81
C ASP A 3 -22.75 22.18 8.35
N LEU A 4 -22.93 21.94 7.04
CA LEU A 4 -22.99 20.60 6.45
C LEU A 4 -21.73 19.77 6.77
N CYS A 5 -20.65 20.47 7.09
CA CYS A 5 -19.34 19.97 7.47
C CYS A 5 -19.31 19.19 8.81
N ASP A 6 -20.30 19.37 9.69
CA ASP A 6 -20.36 18.61 10.96
C ASP A 6 -21.09 17.26 10.82
N ILE A 7 -21.76 17.03 9.69
CA ILE A 7 -22.61 15.85 9.46
C ILE A 7 -21.81 14.68 8.87
N VAL A 8 -20.62 14.96 8.33
CA VAL A 8 -19.79 13.99 7.63
C VAL A 8 -18.33 14.20 8.04
N GLU A 9 -17.78 13.30 8.85
CA GLU A 9 -16.33 13.20 9.03
C GLU A 9 -15.74 12.80 7.66
N THR A 10 -15.22 13.76 6.90
CA THR A 10 -14.69 13.53 5.55
C THR A 10 -13.36 12.79 5.63
N ARG A 11 -13.41 11.47 5.61
CA ARG A 11 -12.23 10.60 5.47
C ARG A 11 -11.96 10.34 4.00
N PRO A 12 -10.69 10.30 3.55
CA PRO A 12 -10.37 9.95 2.18
C PRO A 12 -10.78 8.49 1.91
N ASN A 13 -11.30 8.22 0.72
CA ASN A 13 -11.53 6.86 0.26
C ASN A 13 -10.18 6.13 0.16
N GLN A 14 -10.17 4.83 0.45
CA GLN A 14 -8.95 4.02 0.43
C GLN A 14 -9.16 2.77 -0.42
N LEU A 15 -8.31 2.59 -1.44
CA LEU A 15 -8.18 1.33 -2.17
C LEU A 15 -6.97 0.58 -1.62
N VAL A 16 -7.21 -0.59 -1.05
CA VAL A 16 -6.19 -1.45 -0.46
C VAL A 16 -6.05 -2.70 -1.33
N LEU A 17 -4.87 -2.86 -1.90
CA LEU A 17 -4.47 -4.08 -2.59
C LEU A 17 -3.54 -4.85 -1.65
N ARG A 18 -4.06 -5.90 -1.01
CA ARG A 18 -3.26 -6.79 -0.18
C ARG A 18 -2.66 -7.85 -1.08
N ILE A 19 -1.35 -7.74 -1.28
CA ILE A 19 -0.60 -8.67 -2.12
C ILE A 19 -0.38 -9.98 -1.37
N GLN A 20 0.13 -9.94 -0.13
CA GLN A 20 0.30 -11.12 0.73
C GLN A 20 0.27 -10.73 2.21
N PRO A 21 -0.08 -11.65 3.14
CA PRO A 21 -0.76 -12.93 2.89
C PRO A 21 -2.26 -12.72 2.58
N GLN A 22 -2.96 -13.78 2.15
CA GLN A 22 -4.42 -13.78 1.87
C GLN A 22 -4.81 -12.66 0.90
N GLU A 23 -4.46 -12.84 -0.37
CA GLU A 23 -4.66 -11.89 -1.46
C GLU A 23 -6.08 -11.30 -1.42
N ALA A 24 -6.18 -9.97 -1.35
CA ALA A 24 -7.47 -9.31 -1.23
C ALA A 24 -7.46 -7.89 -1.79
N ILE A 25 -8.66 -7.42 -2.15
CA ILE A 25 -8.94 -6.06 -2.58
C ILE A 25 -10.01 -5.49 -1.67
N SER A 26 -9.72 -4.37 -1.00
CA SER A 26 -10.68 -3.67 -0.14
C SER A 26 -10.81 -2.22 -0.56
N LEU A 27 -12.05 -1.77 -0.77
CA LEU A 27 -12.37 -0.37 -1.05
C LEU A 27 -13.18 0.21 0.11
N GLN A 28 -12.60 1.17 0.83
CA GLN A 28 -13.26 1.89 1.91
C GLN A 28 -13.72 3.25 1.43
N PHE A 29 -15.00 3.55 1.63
CA PHE A 29 -15.59 4.83 1.23
C PHE A 29 -16.79 5.15 2.11
N SER A 30 -17.24 6.40 2.06
CA SER A 30 -18.36 6.88 2.85
C SER A 30 -19.69 6.69 2.11
N ALA A 31 -20.67 6.08 2.78
CA ALA A 31 -22.02 5.87 2.25
C ALA A 31 -23.09 6.39 3.22
N LYS A 32 -24.23 6.82 2.69
CA LYS A 32 -25.38 7.22 3.51
C LYS A 32 -25.89 6.00 4.28
N ARG A 33 -26.05 6.14 5.60
CA ARG A 33 -26.73 5.15 6.42
C ARG A 33 -28.20 5.05 5.98
N PRO A 34 -28.74 3.84 5.71
CA PRO A 34 -30.16 3.67 5.41
C PRO A 34 -31.03 4.28 6.52
N GLY A 35 -31.97 5.15 6.16
CA GLY A 35 -32.83 5.87 7.10
C GLY A 35 -33.26 7.27 6.61
N MET A 36 -34.10 7.91 7.42
CA MET A 36 -34.61 9.27 7.16
C MET A 36 -33.57 10.35 7.44
N ASN A 37 -32.67 10.13 8.40
CA ASN A 37 -31.63 11.09 8.76
C ASN A 37 -30.48 11.07 7.75
N TYR A 38 -29.86 12.23 7.54
CA TYR A 38 -28.66 12.36 6.71
C TYR A 38 -27.43 12.08 7.57
N HIS A 39 -27.08 10.81 7.75
CA HIS A 39 -25.84 10.40 8.39
C HIS A 39 -25.02 9.58 7.41
N VAL A 40 -23.74 9.92 7.31
CA VAL A 40 -22.78 9.21 6.45
C VAL A 40 -21.85 8.40 7.35
N GLN A 41 -21.57 7.17 6.96
CA GLN A 41 -20.65 6.29 7.68
C GLN A 41 -19.68 5.60 6.72
N PRO A 42 -18.46 5.27 7.16
CA PRO A 42 -17.54 4.47 6.35
C PRO A 42 -18.11 3.06 6.16
N VAL A 43 -18.02 2.56 4.93
CA VAL A 43 -18.35 1.18 4.54
C VAL A 43 -17.17 0.59 3.77
N SER A 44 -17.05 -0.73 3.80
CA SER A 44 -16.02 -1.49 3.07
C SER A 44 -16.68 -2.38 2.03
N MET A 45 -16.10 -2.42 0.83
CA MET A 45 -16.32 -3.50 -0.14
C MET A 45 -15.06 -4.36 -0.16
N ASP A 46 -15.20 -5.63 0.21
CA ASP A 46 -14.08 -6.56 0.36
C ASP A 46 -14.20 -7.71 -0.65
N PHE A 47 -13.08 -8.04 -1.28
CA PHE A 47 -12.89 -9.20 -2.14
C PHE A 47 -11.69 -9.99 -1.65
N ASP A 48 -11.86 -11.30 -1.51
CA ASP A 48 -10.86 -12.24 -0.99
C ASP A 48 -10.69 -13.38 -1.98
N TYR A 49 -9.47 -13.62 -2.45
CA TYR A 49 -9.18 -14.65 -3.45
C TYR A 49 -9.41 -16.07 -2.91
N GLU A 50 -9.03 -16.35 -1.66
CA GLU A 50 -9.16 -17.69 -1.06
C GLU A 50 -10.63 -18.07 -0.88
N GLN A 51 -11.50 -17.10 -0.61
CA GLN A 51 -12.94 -17.36 -0.43
C GLN A 51 -13.71 -17.52 -1.74
N HIS A 52 -13.23 -16.93 -2.84
CA HIS A 52 -13.95 -16.89 -4.11
C HIS A 52 -13.43 -17.88 -5.16
N PHE A 53 -12.19 -18.37 -5.01
CA PHE A 53 -11.59 -19.31 -5.95
C PHE A 53 -11.05 -20.55 -5.23
N ASP A 54 -11.50 -21.74 -5.64
CA ASP A 54 -10.97 -23.03 -5.15
C ASP A 54 -9.60 -23.39 -5.77
N THR A 55 -8.81 -22.41 -6.23
CA THR A 55 -7.55 -22.64 -6.93
C THR A 55 -6.40 -21.99 -6.19
N VAL A 56 -5.34 -22.77 -5.98
CA VAL A 56 -4.08 -22.28 -5.42
C VAL A 56 -3.44 -21.36 -6.45
N LEU A 57 -3.13 -20.13 -6.03
CA LEU A 57 -2.37 -19.20 -6.87
C LEU A 57 -0.98 -19.79 -7.13
N PRO A 58 -0.50 -19.76 -8.38
CA PRO A 58 0.83 -20.27 -8.69
C PRO A 58 1.89 -19.47 -7.93
N GLU A 59 2.92 -20.16 -7.46
CA GLU A 59 4.06 -19.51 -6.83
C GLU A 59 4.75 -18.53 -7.79
N ALA A 60 5.37 -17.49 -7.24
CA ALA A 60 5.94 -16.41 -8.04
C ALA A 60 6.94 -16.93 -9.10
N TYR A 61 7.78 -17.90 -8.75
CA TYR A 61 8.74 -18.49 -9.68
C TYR A 61 8.11 -19.44 -10.72
N GLU A 62 7.04 -20.15 -10.37
CA GLU A 62 6.34 -21.01 -11.35
C GLU A 62 5.79 -20.16 -12.50
N ARG A 63 5.18 -19.03 -12.16
CA ARG A 63 4.68 -18.07 -13.13
C ARG A 63 5.80 -17.50 -14.00
N LEU A 64 6.88 -17.02 -13.40
CA LEU A 64 7.99 -16.42 -14.14
C LEU A 64 8.67 -17.42 -15.08
N LEU A 65 8.89 -18.66 -14.63
CA LEU A 65 9.49 -19.70 -15.48
C LEU A 65 8.57 -20.06 -16.66
N LEU A 66 7.26 -20.15 -16.43
CA LEU A 66 6.29 -20.38 -17.50
C LEU A 66 6.31 -19.23 -18.54
N ASP A 67 6.41 -17.99 -18.09
CA ASP A 67 6.47 -16.82 -18.96
C ASP A 67 7.76 -16.82 -19.81
N VAL A 68 8.91 -17.23 -19.24
CA VAL A 68 10.16 -17.44 -20.03
C VAL A 68 9.96 -18.49 -21.13
N ILE A 69 9.35 -19.63 -20.81
CA ILE A 69 9.10 -20.71 -21.78
C ILE A 69 8.18 -20.22 -22.91
N ARG A 70 7.22 -19.34 -22.59
CA ARG A 70 6.29 -18.74 -23.56
C ARG A 70 6.88 -17.55 -24.32
N GLY A 71 8.05 -17.06 -23.92
CA GLY A 71 8.66 -15.85 -24.47
C GLY A 71 7.91 -14.57 -24.09
N ASP A 72 7.17 -14.57 -22.97
CA ASP A 72 6.47 -13.39 -22.45
C ASP A 72 7.39 -12.64 -21.48
N SER A 73 7.73 -11.39 -21.82
CA SER A 73 8.61 -10.54 -21.03
C SER A 73 7.87 -9.53 -20.14
N THR A 74 6.53 -9.60 -20.04
CA THR A 74 5.71 -8.58 -19.37
C THR A 74 6.03 -8.42 -17.88
N LEU A 75 6.40 -9.50 -17.19
CA LEU A 75 6.74 -9.49 -15.76
C LEU A 75 8.26 -9.35 -15.48
N PHE A 76 9.05 -9.04 -16.51
CA PHE A 76 10.49 -8.85 -16.39
C PHE A 76 10.84 -7.38 -16.47
N THR A 77 11.71 -6.93 -15.57
CA THR A 77 12.23 -5.56 -15.60
C THR A 77 13.05 -5.33 -16.85
N ARG A 78 12.70 -4.28 -17.60
CA ARG A 78 13.45 -3.88 -18.79
C ARG A 78 14.73 -3.13 -18.42
N ASN A 79 15.67 -3.04 -19.36
CA ASN A 79 16.94 -2.36 -19.11
C ASN A 79 16.75 -0.87 -18.77
N ASP A 80 15.89 -0.16 -19.50
CA ASP A 80 15.58 1.26 -19.25
C ASP A 80 14.92 1.50 -17.89
N GLU A 81 14.04 0.59 -17.46
CA GLU A 81 13.45 0.60 -16.11
C GLU A 81 14.51 0.39 -15.02
N LEU A 82 15.41 -0.57 -15.23
CA LEU A 82 16.51 -0.85 -14.30
C LEU A 82 17.45 0.37 -14.17
N GLU A 83 17.85 0.97 -15.28
CA GLU A 83 18.66 2.19 -15.26
C GLU A 83 17.94 3.34 -14.54
N ALA A 84 16.63 3.51 -14.74
CA ALA A 84 15.85 4.53 -14.05
C ALA A 84 15.81 4.30 -12.53
N ALA A 85 15.61 3.06 -12.09
CA ALA A 85 15.65 2.68 -10.68
C ALA A 85 17.01 3.00 -10.05
N TRP A 86 18.11 2.65 -10.73
CA TRP A 86 19.45 2.98 -10.25
C TRP A 86 19.71 4.47 -10.20
N ARG A 87 19.32 5.23 -11.23
CA ARG A 87 19.43 6.70 -11.22
C ARG A 87 18.73 7.33 -10.02
N PHE A 88 17.61 6.76 -9.58
CA PHE A 88 16.87 7.23 -8.40
C PHE A 88 17.55 6.85 -7.08
N VAL A 89 17.99 5.59 -6.92
CA VAL A 89 18.53 5.08 -5.65
C VAL A 89 20.00 5.47 -5.41
N THR A 90 20.82 5.60 -6.46
CA THR A 90 22.26 5.86 -6.34
C THR A 90 22.60 7.14 -5.56
N PRO A 91 21.94 8.30 -5.75
CA PRO A 91 22.24 9.50 -4.96
C PRO A 91 21.99 9.29 -3.46
N VAL A 92 20.95 8.56 -3.08
CA VAL A 92 20.62 8.24 -1.68
C VAL A 92 21.72 7.38 -1.06
N LEU A 93 22.17 6.34 -1.78
CA LEU A 93 23.25 5.47 -1.32
C LEU A 93 24.56 6.24 -1.13
N ARG A 94 24.95 7.08 -2.10
CA ARG A 94 26.17 7.89 -2.01
C ARG A 94 26.13 8.88 -0.84
N ALA A 95 24.98 9.51 -0.60
CA ALA A 95 24.79 10.39 0.54
C ALA A 95 24.89 9.63 1.86
N TRP A 96 24.38 8.40 1.92
CA TRP A 96 24.48 7.52 3.08
C TRP A 96 25.93 7.10 3.35
N GLU A 97 26.67 6.67 2.33
CA GLU A 97 28.08 6.26 2.45
C GLU A 97 28.99 7.40 2.95
N GLY A 98 28.71 8.64 2.57
CA GLY A 98 29.43 9.82 3.03
C GLY A 98 28.97 10.36 4.39
N SER A 99 27.88 9.83 4.96
CA SER A 99 27.32 10.29 6.23
C SER A 99 27.94 9.55 7.40
N SER A 100 28.18 10.26 8.50
CA SER A 100 28.53 9.66 9.80
C SER A 100 27.30 9.30 10.64
N SER A 101 26.09 9.50 10.11
CA SER A 101 24.84 9.27 10.84
C SER A 101 24.43 7.80 10.77
N SER A 102 24.28 7.16 11.94
CA SER A 102 23.71 5.83 12.04
C SER A 102 22.19 5.86 11.84
N PRO A 103 21.58 4.77 11.32
CA PRO A 103 20.12 4.65 11.25
C PRO A 103 19.49 4.72 12.64
N GLU A 104 18.28 5.30 12.71
CA GLU A 104 17.50 5.35 13.94
C GLU A 104 17.07 3.94 14.39
N LEU A 105 17.28 3.64 15.67
CA LEU A 105 16.92 2.36 16.26
C LEU A 105 15.43 2.32 16.62
N TYR A 106 14.85 1.13 16.58
CA TYR A 106 13.48 0.86 16.99
C TYR A 106 13.39 -0.53 17.63
N ALA A 107 12.36 -0.76 18.44
CA ALA A 107 12.17 -2.04 19.11
C ALA A 107 11.68 -3.11 18.12
N ALA A 108 12.17 -4.34 18.25
CA ALA A 108 11.71 -5.45 17.42
C ALA A 108 10.19 -5.67 17.57
N GLY A 109 9.50 -5.88 16.45
CA GLY A 109 8.04 -6.02 16.40
C GLY A 109 7.26 -4.71 16.29
N THR A 110 7.93 -3.55 16.29
CA THR A 110 7.29 -2.26 15.94
C THR A 110 7.40 -1.96 14.45
N TRP A 111 6.67 -0.94 13.99
CA TRP A 111 6.66 -0.49 12.58
C TRP A 111 7.86 0.36 12.16
N GLY A 112 8.87 0.52 13.03
CA GLY A 112 10.03 1.37 12.77
C GLY A 112 10.19 2.52 13.78
N PRO A 113 11.13 3.45 13.50
CA PRO A 113 11.40 4.60 14.36
C PRO A 113 10.38 5.72 14.15
N SER A 114 10.22 6.59 15.15
CA SER A 114 9.31 7.75 15.08
C SER A 114 9.60 8.72 13.93
N ALA A 115 10.83 8.74 13.40
CA ALA A 115 11.16 9.51 12.20
C ALA A 115 10.40 9.05 10.95
N ALA A 116 10.05 7.77 10.84
CA ALA A 116 9.27 7.26 9.72
C ALA A 116 7.83 7.81 9.70
N ASP A 117 7.22 7.97 10.88
CA ASP A 117 5.92 8.61 11.03
C ASP A 117 6.00 10.11 10.76
N ARG A 118 7.05 10.78 11.29
CA ARG A 118 7.28 12.21 11.06
C ARG A 118 7.40 12.53 9.57
N LEU A 119 8.19 11.75 8.83
CA LEU A 119 8.39 11.91 7.38
C LEU A 119 7.07 11.97 6.60
N ILE A 120 6.12 11.08 6.91
CA ILE A 120 4.83 11.03 6.22
C ILE A 120 3.87 12.11 6.73
N SER A 121 3.93 12.42 8.03
CA SER A 121 3.08 13.45 8.65
C SER A 121 3.34 14.86 8.07
N GLU A 122 4.57 15.16 7.64
CA GLU A 122 4.94 16.40 6.95
C GLU A 122 4.14 16.58 5.65
N HIS A 123 3.71 15.48 5.02
CA HIS A 123 2.88 15.47 3.83
C HIS A 123 1.38 15.34 4.12
N ARG A 124 0.95 15.58 5.36
CA ARG A 124 -0.45 15.46 5.82
C ARG A 124 -1.05 14.07 5.55
N ALA A 125 -0.21 13.05 5.52
CA ALA A 125 -0.60 11.66 5.39
C ALA A 125 -0.22 10.88 6.65
N ASN A 126 -0.74 9.67 6.79
CA ASN A 126 -0.35 8.74 7.84
C ASN A 126 -0.17 7.35 7.24
N TRP A 127 0.72 6.54 7.82
CA TRP A 127 0.84 5.14 7.44
C TRP A 127 -0.46 4.39 7.73
N ARG A 128 -0.92 3.60 6.76
CA ARG A 128 -1.98 2.63 7.01
C ARG A 128 -1.36 1.44 7.73
N THR A 129 -1.78 1.18 8.96
CA THR A 129 -1.42 -0.05 9.65
C THR A 129 -2.12 -1.24 8.99
N PRO A 130 -1.37 -2.27 8.53
CA PRO A 130 -1.95 -3.53 8.13
C PRO A 130 -2.78 -4.10 9.29
N ARG A 131 -4.03 -4.48 8.97
CA ARG A 131 -4.90 -5.26 9.85
C ARG A 131 -5.00 -6.66 9.28
#